data_AF-D2J5P6-F1
#
_entry.id   AF-D2J5P6-F1
#
_cell.length_a   1.000
_cell.length_b   1.000
_cell.length_c   1.000
_cell.angle_alpha   90.00
_cell.angle_beta   90.00
_cell.angle_gamma   90.00
#
_symmetry.space_group_name_H-M   'P 1'
#
loop_
_entity.id
_entity.type
_entity.pdbx_description
1 polymer ?
#
loop_
_entity_poly.entity_id
_entity_poly.type
_entity_poly.pdbx_seq_one_letter_code
_entity_poly.pdbx_strand_id
1 'polypeptide(L)'
;DCEQKTYSFFLKSIPYEIENQLSWILESKIFTKETNFFKFIVPELMASINDKSWIARCYFVKDDLMVFEDLKVKKFKISTKILDEPCVRAALSSYAKLHAASILAERRIGKSWIDLYPELLEEVLFVCKGMSYKWINTGVDINVAIAEKLGFDHKSVSAMFSQIFDKAAPSKKRQNVLCHGDPWSYNLMFDDSQPLPKCVLVDFQVVRYVPPMFEIAQFMHITTGREFRKQRETEMLKHYHDVLYQYEEMKIVGV
;
A
#
# COMPACT_ATOMS: atom_id res chain seq x y z
N ASP A 1 -35.96 12.25 28.07
CA ASP A 1 -34.97 11.23 27.67
C ASP A 1 -33.84 11.88 26.90
N CYS A 2 -32.62 11.82 27.42
CA CYS A 2 -31.43 12.34 26.75
C CYS A 2 -30.81 11.19 25.96
N GLU A 3 -30.84 11.24 24.63
CA GLU A 3 -30.18 10.23 23.78
C GLU A 3 -28.66 10.26 24.03
N GLN A 4 -28.14 9.19 24.62
CA GLN A 4 -26.71 8.99 24.76
C GLN A 4 -26.12 8.57 23.42
N LYS A 5 -25.29 9.43 22.81
CA LYS A 5 -24.53 9.10 21.58
C LYS A 5 -23.12 8.62 21.94
N THR A 6 -22.78 7.42 21.47
CA THR A 6 -21.44 6.85 21.59
C THR A 6 -20.67 7.06 20.29
N TYR A 7 -19.44 7.54 20.40
CA TYR A 7 -18.50 7.70 19.27
C TYR A 7 -17.31 6.76 19.45
N SER A 8 -16.91 6.05 18.40
CA SER A 8 -15.74 5.14 18.40
C SER A 8 -14.69 5.62 17.41
N PHE A 9 -13.42 5.54 17.82
CA PHE A 9 -12.25 5.97 17.04
C PHE A 9 -11.12 4.95 17.18
N PHE A 10 -10.28 4.85 16.16
CA PHE A 10 -9.05 4.07 16.19
C PHE A 10 -7.86 4.99 16.42
N LEU A 11 -7.06 4.70 17.45
CA LEU A 11 -5.88 5.48 17.82
C LEU A 11 -4.62 4.70 17.42
N LYS A 12 -3.78 5.31 16.56
CA LYS A 12 -2.45 4.79 16.24
C LYS A 12 -1.40 5.68 16.89
N SER A 13 -0.51 5.10 17.68
CA SER A 13 0.56 5.80 18.40
C SER A 13 1.87 5.03 18.33
N ILE A 14 2.97 5.72 18.61
CA ILE A 14 4.29 5.08 18.68
C ILE A 14 4.32 4.11 19.89
N PRO A 15 4.75 2.84 19.72
CA PRO A 15 4.81 1.87 20.79
C PRO A 15 6.06 2.09 21.67
N TYR A 16 6.04 3.13 22.50
CA TYR A 16 7.17 3.51 23.36
C TYR A 16 7.64 2.40 24.32
N GLU A 17 6.77 1.44 24.62
CA GLU A 17 7.06 0.33 25.54
C GLU A 17 7.76 -0.86 24.85
N ILE A 18 7.85 -0.89 23.53
CA ILE A 18 8.45 -2.01 22.77
C ILE A 18 9.75 -1.55 22.12
N GLU A 19 10.86 -1.68 22.86
CA GLU A 19 12.17 -1.12 22.49
C GLU A 19 12.63 -1.48 21.07
N ASN A 20 12.55 -2.76 20.68
CA ASN A 20 12.95 -3.21 19.34
C ASN A 20 12.09 -2.63 18.21
N GLN A 21 10.79 -2.39 18.46
CA GLN A 21 9.92 -1.74 17.47
C GLN A 21 10.20 -0.24 17.43
N LEU A 22 10.35 0.38 18.60
CA LEU A 22 10.68 1.80 18.72
C LEU A 22 11.99 2.13 17.99
N SER A 23 13.04 1.34 18.19
CA SER A 23 14.34 1.57 17.55
C SER A 23 14.21 1.58 16.02
N TRP A 24 13.46 0.62 15.47
CA TRP A 24 13.25 0.54 14.03
C TRP A 24 12.35 1.67 13.50
N ILE A 25 11.28 2.02 14.22
CA ILE A 25 10.39 3.13 13.86
C ILE A 25 11.18 4.46 13.80
N LEU A 26 12.06 4.69 14.78
CA LEU A 26 12.89 5.89 14.83
C LEU A 26 13.97 5.89 13.73
N GLU A 27 14.62 4.76 13.48
CA GLU A 27 15.62 4.60 12.42
C GLU A 27 15.01 4.82 11.02
N SER A 28 13.85 4.22 10.77
CA SER A 28 13.18 4.22 9.46
C SER A 28 12.27 5.44 9.23
N LYS A 29 11.92 6.19 10.28
CA LYS A 29 11.00 7.34 10.26
C LYS A 29 9.60 7.03 9.68
N ILE A 30 9.19 5.77 9.68
CA ILE A 30 7.92 5.32 9.06
C ILE A 30 6.67 5.97 9.69
N PHE A 31 6.70 6.26 10.99
CA PHE A 31 5.58 6.94 11.65
C PHE A 31 5.49 8.42 11.22
N THR A 32 6.63 9.11 11.13
CA THR A 32 6.72 10.47 10.58
C THR A 32 6.29 10.50 9.11
N LYS A 33 6.64 9.47 8.35
CA LYS A 33 6.23 9.29 6.95
C LYS A 33 4.71 9.15 6.82
N GLU A 34 4.08 8.30 7.64
CA GLU A 34 2.63 8.13 7.64
C GLU A 34 1.88 9.39 8.08
N THR A 35 2.33 10.04 9.16
CA THR A 35 1.74 11.30 9.64
C THR A 35 1.81 12.39 8.57
N ASN A 36 2.96 12.54 7.91
CA ASN A 36 3.12 13.48 6.80
C ASN A 36 2.27 13.09 5.58
N PHE A 37 2.10 11.80 5.28
CA PHE A 37 1.20 11.33 4.23
C PHE A 37 -0.24 11.79 4.49
N PHE A 38 -0.77 11.55 5.69
CA PHE A 38 -2.12 11.97 6.05
C PHE A 38 -2.27 13.49 6.15
N LYS A 39 -1.22 14.20 6.57
CA LYS A 39 -1.23 15.66 6.73
C LYS A 39 -1.15 16.42 5.41
N PHE A 40 -0.32 15.95 4.47
CA PHE A 40 0.04 16.73 3.28
C PHE A 40 -0.40 16.10 1.96
N ILE A 41 -0.44 14.77 1.85
CA ILE A 41 -0.74 14.08 0.59
C ILE A 41 -2.22 13.70 0.49
N VAL A 42 -2.79 13.08 1.53
CA VAL A 42 -4.19 12.64 1.52
C VAL A 42 -5.18 13.76 1.17
N PRO A 43 -5.06 15.01 1.67
CA PRO A 43 -5.95 16.10 1.26
C PRO A 43 -5.95 16.34 -0.25
N GLU A 44 -4.78 16.29 -0.89
CA GLU A 44 -4.62 16.50 -2.33
C GLU A 44 -5.19 15.33 -3.15
N LEU A 45 -5.08 14.09 -2.64
CA LEU A 45 -5.71 12.90 -3.23
C LEU A 45 -7.24 13.01 -3.18
N MET A 46 -7.79 13.36 -2.00
CA MET A 46 -9.24 13.51 -1.78
C MET A 46 -9.84 14.66 -2.59
N ALA A 47 -9.06 15.70 -2.90
CA ALA A 47 -9.50 16.79 -3.78
C ALA A 47 -9.54 16.38 -5.26
N SER A 48 -8.90 15.27 -5.63
CA SER A 48 -8.71 14.87 -7.04
C SER A 48 -9.68 13.80 -7.51
N ILE A 49 -10.24 13.00 -6.59
CA ILE A 49 -11.31 12.02 -6.85
C ILE A 49 -12.45 12.17 -5.83
N ASN A 50 -13.70 12.09 -6.29
CA ASN A 50 -14.87 12.12 -5.41
C ASN A 50 -15.24 10.72 -4.87
N ASP A 51 -14.23 9.92 -4.51
CA ASP A 51 -14.40 8.59 -3.93
C ASP A 51 -13.40 8.39 -2.79
N LYS A 52 -13.93 8.21 -1.58
CA LYS A 52 -13.16 8.03 -0.34
C LYS A 52 -13.25 6.60 0.20
N SER A 53 -13.81 5.66 -0.57
CA SER A 53 -14.10 4.31 -0.11
C SER A 53 -12.88 3.41 0.07
N TRP A 54 -11.70 3.85 -0.41
CA TRP A 54 -10.47 3.06 -0.43
C TRP A 54 -9.53 3.33 0.75
N ILE A 55 -9.79 4.34 1.57
CA ILE A 55 -8.93 4.75 2.69
C ILE A 55 -9.73 5.04 3.95
N ALA A 56 -9.18 4.71 5.11
CA ALA A 56 -9.76 5.08 6.39
C ALA A 56 -9.72 6.60 6.58
N ARG A 57 -10.83 7.20 7.01
CA ARG A 57 -10.89 8.60 7.38
C ARG A 57 -9.98 8.87 8.58
N CYS A 58 -8.98 9.72 8.37
CA CYS A 58 -8.16 10.30 9.42
C CYS A 58 -8.82 11.60 9.91
N TYR A 59 -9.05 11.72 11.22
CA TYR A 59 -9.64 12.90 11.85
C TYR A 59 -8.59 13.84 12.44
N PHE A 60 -7.46 13.29 12.89
CA PHE A 60 -6.47 14.05 13.63
C PHE A 60 -5.07 13.45 13.45
N VAL A 61 -4.08 14.32 13.29
CA VAL A 61 -2.67 13.96 13.11
C VAL A 61 -1.81 14.84 14.01
N LYS A 62 -0.94 14.21 14.80
CA LYS A 62 0.19 14.78 15.53
C LYS A 62 1.44 13.97 15.19
N ASP A 63 2.59 14.46 15.61
CA ASP A 63 3.89 13.84 15.30
C ASP A 63 4.05 12.43 15.90
N ASP A 64 3.30 12.09 16.96
CA ASP A 64 3.35 10.83 17.70
C ASP A 64 2.01 10.07 17.74
N LEU A 65 0.97 10.60 17.06
CA LEU A 65 -0.40 10.12 17.21
C LEU A 65 -1.26 10.40 15.96
N MET A 66 -2.08 9.43 15.57
CA MET A 66 -3.14 9.63 14.59
C MET A 66 -4.47 9.05 15.08
N VAL A 67 -5.58 9.74 14.79
CA VAL A 67 -6.94 9.31 15.12
C VAL A 67 -7.70 9.06 13.83
N PHE A 68 -8.18 7.83 13.67
CA PHE A 68 -8.94 7.37 12.52
C PHE A 68 -10.38 7.00 12.89
N GLU A 69 -11.22 6.85 11.88
CA GLU A 69 -12.47 6.12 12.04
C GLU A 69 -12.23 4.68 12.48
N ASP A 70 -13.06 4.22 13.40
CA ASP A 70 -13.04 2.83 13.80
C ASP A 70 -13.76 1.98 12.74
N LEU A 71 -12.96 1.29 11.92
CA LEU A 71 -13.45 0.41 10.88
C LEU A 71 -14.19 -0.82 11.46
N LYS A 72 -13.89 -1.24 12.70
CA LYS A 72 -14.56 -2.39 13.32
C LYS A 72 -16.03 -2.11 13.62
N VAL A 73 -16.38 -0.91 14.10
CA VAL A 73 -17.80 -0.53 14.28
C VAL A 73 -18.56 -0.44 12.95
N LYS A 74 -17.83 -0.27 11.85
CA LYS A 74 -18.36 -0.33 10.48
C LYS A 74 -18.36 -1.74 9.88
N LYS A 75 -18.12 -2.78 10.70
CA LYS A 75 -18.09 -4.19 10.33
C LYS A 75 -16.95 -4.60 9.39
N PHE A 76 -15.98 -3.73 9.15
CA PHE A 76 -14.79 -4.10 8.40
C PHE A 76 -13.91 -5.02 9.23
N LYS A 77 -13.34 -6.03 8.58
CA LYS A 77 -12.50 -7.06 9.21
C LYS A 77 -11.23 -7.29 8.40
N ILE A 78 -10.18 -7.69 9.09
CA ILE A 78 -8.97 -8.18 8.45
C ILE A 78 -9.26 -9.58 7.90
N SER A 79 -8.79 -9.86 6.67
CA SER A 79 -8.92 -11.19 6.04
C SER A 79 -7.75 -12.11 6.39
N THR A 80 -7.76 -13.33 5.86
CA THR A 80 -6.63 -14.25 6.00
C THR A 80 -5.46 -13.85 5.09
N LYS A 81 -4.32 -14.53 5.25
CA LYS A 81 -3.12 -14.25 4.43
C LYS A 81 -3.41 -14.37 2.93
N ILE A 82 -4.15 -15.40 2.52
CA ILE A 82 -4.48 -15.69 1.13
C ILE A 82 -5.94 -15.30 0.87
N LEU A 83 -6.14 -14.43 -0.10
CA LEU A 83 -7.44 -13.86 -0.44
C LEU A 83 -8.18 -14.72 -1.48
N ASP A 84 -9.50 -14.73 -1.37
CA ASP A 84 -10.38 -15.24 -2.41
C ASP A 84 -10.59 -14.21 -3.53
N GLU A 85 -11.20 -14.62 -4.63
CA GLU A 85 -11.37 -13.75 -5.79
C GLU A 85 -12.14 -12.45 -5.48
N PRO A 86 -13.28 -12.48 -4.75
CA PRO A 86 -14.00 -11.24 -4.41
C PRO A 86 -13.12 -10.26 -3.61
N CYS A 87 -12.35 -10.74 -2.63
CA CYS A 87 -11.43 -9.89 -1.87
C CYS A 87 -10.28 -9.35 -2.75
N VAL A 88 -9.74 -10.17 -3.65
CA VAL A 88 -8.70 -9.73 -4.62
C VAL A 88 -9.23 -8.60 -5.49
N ARG A 89 -10.43 -8.74 -6.06
CA ARG A 89 -11.05 -7.67 -6.86
C ARG A 89 -11.30 -6.41 -6.07
N ALA A 90 -11.81 -6.52 -4.84
CA ALA A 90 -12.05 -5.38 -3.97
C ALA A 90 -10.76 -4.62 -3.63
N ALA A 91 -9.69 -5.35 -3.33
CA ALA A 91 -8.37 -4.77 -3.07
C ALA A 91 -7.79 -4.09 -4.32
N LEU A 92 -7.86 -4.74 -5.49
CA LEU A 92 -7.42 -4.16 -6.76
C LEU A 92 -8.18 -2.89 -7.10
N SER A 93 -9.50 -2.85 -6.84
CA SER A 93 -10.29 -1.63 -7.00
C SER A 93 -9.81 -0.51 -6.06
N SER A 94 -9.36 -0.84 -4.85
CA SER A 94 -8.87 0.15 -3.88
C SER A 94 -7.49 0.69 -4.26
N TYR A 95 -6.58 -0.18 -4.72
CA TYR A 95 -5.30 0.24 -5.29
C TYR A 95 -5.48 1.08 -6.56
N ALA A 96 -6.40 0.70 -7.46
CA ALA A 96 -6.71 1.48 -8.65
C ALA A 96 -7.19 2.90 -8.29
N LYS A 97 -8.02 3.04 -7.24
CA LYS A 97 -8.47 4.36 -6.73
C LYS A 97 -7.32 5.18 -6.15
N LEU A 98 -6.44 4.58 -5.35
CA LEU A 98 -5.22 5.24 -4.87
C LEU A 98 -4.35 5.74 -6.03
N HIS A 99 -4.07 4.87 -6.99
CA HIS A 99 -3.25 5.20 -8.16
C HIS A 99 -3.90 6.28 -9.03
N ALA A 100 -5.21 6.20 -9.27
CA ALA A 100 -5.97 7.23 -9.98
C ALA A 100 -5.88 8.58 -9.24
N ALA A 101 -6.12 8.59 -7.93
CA ALA A 101 -6.02 9.80 -7.11
C ALA A 101 -4.63 10.43 -7.21
N SER A 102 -3.58 9.60 -7.15
CA SER A 102 -2.20 10.03 -7.30
C SER A 102 -1.97 10.73 -8.65
N ILE A 103 -2.36 10.08 -9.75
CA ILE A 103 -2.17 10.61 -11.11
C ILE A 103 -2.93 11.93 -11.29
N LEU A 104 -4.20 11.94 -10.88
CA LEU A 104 -5.08 13.10 -11.05
C LEU A 104 -4.64 14.30 -10.19
N ALA A 105 -4.08 14.04 -9.01
CA ALA A 105 -3.52 15.07 -8.16
C ALA A 105 -2.24 15.68 -8.76
N GLU A 106 -1.30 14.88 -9.28
CA GLU A 106 -0.11 15.42 -9.97
C GLU A 106 -0.52 16.26 -11.17
N ARG A 107 -1.49 15.80 -11.97
CA ARG A 107 -2.02 16.57 -13.11
C ARG A 107 -2.62 17.91 -12.66
N ARG A 108 -3.34 17.92 -11.54
CA ARG A 108 -3.93 19.15 -10.96
C ARG A 108 -2.88 20.09 -10.40
N ILE A 109 -1.86 19.56 -9.71
CA ILE A 109 -0.80 20.35 -9.05
C ILE A 109 0.26 20.83 -10.06
N GLY A 110 0.46 20.09 -11.16
CA GLY A 110 1.47 20.37 -12.16
C GLY A 110 2.90 20.01 -11.75
N LYS A 111 3.07 19.22 -10.69
CA LYS A 111 4.37 18.72 -10.20
C LYS A 111 4.26 17.26 -9.79
N SER A 112 5.38 16.53 -9.88
CA SER A 112 5.43 15.15 -9.40
C SER A 112 5.48 15.08 -7.88
N TRP A 113 5.01 13.99 -7.31
CA TRP A 113 5.03 13.78 -5.86
C TRP A 113 6.45 13.77 -5.29
N ILE A 114 7.40 13.19 -6.03
CA ILE A 114 8.81 13.14 -5.59
C ILE A 114 9.46 14.54 -5.59
N ASP A 115 9.01 15.46 -6.45
CA ASP A 115 9.48 16.85 -6.43
C ASP A 115 8.85 17.64 -5.27
N LEU A 116 7.61 17.34 -4.92
CA LEU A 116 6.89 18.02 -3.84
C LEU A 116 7.34 17.54 -2.45
N TYR A 117 7.53 16.24 -2.28
CA TYR A 117 7.80 15.60 -0.99
C TYR A 117 8.91 14.54 -1.09
N PRO A 118 10.14 14.91 -1.47
CA PRO A 118 11.24 13.96 -1.68
C PRO A 118 11.58 13.14 -0.43
N GLU A 119 11.64 13.78 0.74
CA GLU A 119 11.96 13.11 2.01
C GLU A 119 10.83 12.16 2.46
N LEU A 120 9.57 12.55 2.24
CA LEU A 120 8.42 11.71 2.57
C LEU A 120 8.43 10.42 1.74
N LEU A 121 8.88 10.48 0.48
CA LEU A 121 8.82 9.37 -0.46
C LEU A 121 10.12 8.58 -0.58
N GLU A 122 11.10 8.83 0.31
CA GLU A 122 12.31 8.02 0.41
C GLU A 122 11.95 6.55 0.70
N GLU A 123 12.58 5.61 0.00
CA GLU A 123 12.36 4.17 0.18
C GLU A 123 12.99 3.70 1.50
N VAL A 124 12.27 2.90 2.28
CA VAL A 124 12.65 2.49 3.64
C VAL A 124 12.75 0.97 3.81
N LEU A 125 12.12 0.21 2.92
CA LEU A 125 12.14 -1.25 2.92
C LEU A 125 13.29 -1.77 2.07
N PHE A 126 13.40 -1.31 0.83
CA PHE A 126 14.40 -1.79 -0.13
C PHE A 126 15.64 -0.90 -0.14
N VAL A 127 16.35 -0.86 0.99
CA VAL A 127 17.58 -0.06 1.18
C VAL A 127 18.81 -0.94 1.46
N CYS A 128 19.99 -0.48 1.03
CA CYS A 128 21.26 -1.20 1.19
C CYS A 128 21.95 -1.00 2.56
N LYS A 129 21.21 -0.53 3.57
CA LYS A 129 21.74 -0.23 4.92
C LYS A 129 20.69 -0.48 5.99
N GLY A 130 21.12 -0.50 7.25
CA GLY A 130 20.23 -0.57 8.41
C GLY A 130 19.57 -1.94 8.61
N MET A 131 18.51 -1.95 9.43
CA MET A 131 17.81 -3.19 9.77
C MET A 131 17.09 -3.85 8.58
N SER A 132 16.45 -3.05 7.72
CA SER A 132 15.73 -3.55 6.53
C SER A 132 16.65 -4.35 5.60
N TYR A 133 17.89 -3.87 5.39
CA TYR A 133 18.90 -4.59 4.61
C TYR A 133 19.23 -5.96 5.19
N LYS A 134 19.41 -6.05 6.53
CA LYS A 134 19.69 -7.31 7.23
C LYS A 134 18.53 -8.30 7.08
N TRP A 135 17.29 -7.84 7.23
CA TRP A 135 16.10 -8.68 7.06
C TRP A 135 15.98 -9.22 5.64
N ILE A 136 16.17 -8.36 4.64
CA ILE A 136 16.14 -8.77 3.23
C ILE A 136 17.20 -9.83 2.98
N ASN A 137 18.47 -9.57 3.32
CA ASN A 137 19.55 -10.53 3.07
C ASN A 137 19.32 -11.87 3.79
N THR A 138 18.85 -11.83 5.03
CA THR A 138 18.50 -13.07 5.76
C THR A 138 17.43 -13.87 5.01
N GLY A 139 16.41 -13.20 4.48
CA GLY A 139 15.40 -13.83 3.64
C GLY A 139 15.99 -14.39 2.34
N VAL A 140 16.89 -13.66 1.68
CA VAL A 140 17.57 -14.12 0.46
C VAL A 140 18.40 -15.36 0.73
N ASP A 141 19.21 -15.37 1.79
CA ASP A 141 20.07 -16.49 2.16
C ASP A 141 19.26 -17.77 2.39
N ILE A 142 18.12 -17.65 3.08
CA ILE A 142 17.18 -18.77 3.27
C ILE A 142 16.64 -19.26 1.93
N ASN A 143 16.22 -18.35 1.03
CA ASN A 143 15.70 -18.74 -0.29
C ASN A 143 16.78 -19.40 -1.16
N VAL A 144 18.02 -18.93 -1.11
CA VAL A 144 19.17 -19.53 -1.81
C VAL A 144 19.43 -20.93 -1.29
N ALA A 145 19.47 -21.12 0.04
CA ALA A 145 19.67 -22.43 0.65
C ALA A 145 18.54 -23.42 0.33
N ILE A 146 17.29 -22.96 0.31
CA ILE A 146 16.14 -23.79 -0.11
C ILE A 146 16.26 -24.16 -1.58
N ALA A 147 16.59 -23.20 -2.46
CA ALA A 147 16.75 -23.45 -3.89
C ALA A 147 17.85 -24.47 -4.15
N GLU A 148 19.00 -24.34 -3.49
CA GLU A 148 20.11 -25.29 -3.58
C GLU A 148 19.68 -26.69 -3.12
N LYS A 149 19.03 -26.79 -1.95
CA LYS A 149 18.56 -28.08 -1.40
C LYS A 149 17.55 -28.78 -2.31
N LEU A 150 16.73 -28.02 -3.03
CA LEU A 150 15.70 -28.54 -3.95
C LEU A 150 16.21 -28.72 -5.39
N GLY A 151 17.50 -28.43 -5.66
CA GLY A 151 18.08 -28.55 -7.00
C GLY A 151 17.63 -27.47 -7.99
N PHE A 152 17.13 -26.34 -7.49
CA PHE A 152 16.81 -25.16 -8.30
C PHE A 152 18.02 -24.24 -8.47
N ASP A 153 17.92 -23.31 -9.42
CA ASP A 153 18.96 -22.33 -9.72
C ASP A 153 19.07 -21.25 -8.62
N HIS A 154 19.81 -21.58 -7.56
CA HIS A 154 20.08 -20.70 -6.42
C HIS A 154 20.92 -19.46 -6.79
N LYS A 155 21.73 -19.52 -7.85
CA LYS A 155 22.55 -18.38 -8.31
C LYS A 155 21.65 -17.29 -8.90
N SER A 156 20.67 -17.69 -9.71
CA SER A 156 19.67 -16.75 -10.23
C SER A 156 18.82 -16.13 -9.13
N VAL A 157 18.50 -16.87 -8.06
CA VAL A 157 17.80 -16.30 -6.89
C VAL A 157 18.60 -15.14 -6.30
N SER A 158 19.87 -15.37 -5.95
CA SER A 158 20.74 -14.34 -5.40
C SER A 158 20.91 -13.13 -6.35
N ALA A 159 21.16 -13.38 -7.63
CA ALA A 159 21.36 -12.34 -8.63
C ALA A 159 20.09 -11.51 -8.92
N MET A 160 18.91 -12.10 -8.78
CA MET A 160 17.64 -11.37 -8.92
C MET A 160 17.38 -10.47 -7.71
N PHE A 161 17.70 -10.94 -6.51
CA PHE A 161 17.50 -10.18 -5.29
C PHE A 161 18.44 -8.98 -5.18
N SER A 162 19.70 -9.07 -5.63
CA SER A 162 20.60 -7.92 -5.62
C SER A 162 20.09 -6.72 -6.45
N GLN A 163 19.28 -6.99 -7.48
CA GLN A 163 18.68 -5.96 -8.33
C GLN A 163 17.45 -5.28 -7.68
N ILE A 164 16.92 -5.78 -6.56
CA ILE A 164 15.68 -5.25 -5.99
C ILE A 164 15.84 -3.79 -5.53
N PHE A 165 17.01 -3.46 -4.99
CA PHE A 165 17.31 -2.12 -4.47
C PHE A 165 17.26 -1.07 -5.58
N ASP A 166 17.75 -1.40 -6.77
CA ASP A 166 17.68 -0.52 -7.95
C ASP A 166 16.27 -0.50 -8.56
N LYS A 167 15.59 -1.66 -8.59
CA LYS A 167 14.25 -1.79 -9.19
C LYS A 167 13.14 -1.19 -8.34
N ALA A 168 13.35 -1.03 -7.04
CA ALA A 168 12.43 -0.37 -6.12
C ALA A 168 12.51 1.16 -6.21
N ALA A 169 13.49 1.73 -6.92
CA ALA A 169 13.58 3.17 -7.14
C ALA A 169 12.52 3.67 -8.13
N PRO A 170 12.14 4.97 -8.07
CA PRO A 170 11.26 5.59 -9.05
C PRO A 170 11.78 5.37 -10.49
N SER A 171 10.89 5.00 -11.39
CA SER A 171 11.24 4.76 -12.79
C SER A 171 11.46 6.08 -13.54
N LYS A 172 12.53 6.16 -14.34
CA LYS A 172 12.74 7.26 -15.29
C LYS A 172 12.01 7.06 -16.63
N LYS A 173 11.44 5.86 -16.86
CA LYS A 173 10.88 5.45 -18.17
C LYS A 173 9.40 5.13 -18.12
N ARG A 174 8.86 4.83 -16.94
CA ARG A 174 7.45 4.50 -16.73
C ARG A 174 6.83 5.51 -15.78
N GLN A 175 5.53 5.76 -15.95
CA GLN A 175 4.78 6.60 -15.03
C GLN A 175 4.84 5.98 -13.62
N ASN A 176 5.25 6.80 -12.66
CA ASN A 176 5.20 6.47 -11.25
C ASN A 176 3.93 7.04 -10.64
N VAL A 177 3.48 6.43 -9.55
CA VAL A 177 2.35 6.88 -8.75
C VAL A 177 2.68 6.67 -7.28
N LEU A 178 1.90 7.26 -6.38
CA LEU A 178 1.90 6.86 -4.98
C LEU A 178 1.33 5.46 -4.85
N CYS A 179 2.18 4.53 -4.45
CA CYS A 179 1.82 3.17 -4.06
C CYS A 179 1.75 3.09 -2.53
N HIS A 180 0.84 2.28 -1.99
CA HIS A 180 0.75 1.99 -0.55
C HIS A 180 2.09 1.49 0.01
N GLY A 181 2.79 0.65 -0.76
CA GLY A 181 4.14 0.19 -0.48
C GLY A 181 4.23 -1.12 0.29
N ASP A 182 3.25 -1.40 1.15
CA ASP A 182 3.11 -2.69 1.85
C ASP A 182 1.75 -3.36 1.55
N PRO A 183 1.56 -3.96 0.36
CA PRO A 183 0.27 -4.49 -0.07
C PRO A 183 -0.03 -5.89 0.50
N TRP A 184 0.31 -6.09 1.77
CA TRP A 184 0.03 -7.31 2.53
C TRP A 184 -1.46 -7.35 2.94
N SER A 185 -2.08 -8.54 3.00
CA SER A 185 -3.53 -8.71 3.24
C SER A 185 -4.06 -8.23 4.59
N TYR A 186 -3.25 -8.19 5.65
CA TYR A 186 -3.53 -7.56 6.95
C TYR A 186 -3.56 -6.02 6.93
N ASN A 187 -3.02 -5.37 5.89
CA ASN A 187 -3.17 -3.93 5.66
C ASN A 187 -4.44 -3.62 4.84
N LEU A 188 -5.29 -4.64 4.64
CA LEU A 188 -6.56 -4.54 3.95
C LEU A 188 -7.66 -4.93 4.93
N MET A 189 -8.67 -4.06 5.03
CA MET A 189 -9.87 -4.34 5.79
C MET A 189 -11.06 -4.45 4.83
N PHE A 190 -11.86 -5.49 5.00
CA PHE A 190 -12.97 -5.84 4.11
C PHE A 190 -14.31 -5.76 4.83
N ASP A 191 -15.31 -5.20 4.15
CA ASP A 191 -16.73 -5.34 4.49
C ASP A 191 -17.36 -6.29 3.47
N ASP A 192 -17.68 -7.49 3.94
CA ASP A 192 -18.24 -8.63 3.19
C ASP A 192 -19.78 -8.69 3.27
N SER A 193 -20.43 -7.62 3.73
CA SER A 193 -21.89 -7.56 3.81
C SER A 193 -22.60 -7.60 2.45
N GLN A 194 -21.87 -7.46 1.36
CA GLN A 194 -22.34 -7.51 -0.02
C GLN A 194 -21.55 -8.56 -0.81
N PRO A 195 -22.12 -9.14 -1.89
CA PRO A 195 -21.44 -10.14 -2.71
C PRO A 195 -20.09 -9.68 -3.28
N LEU A 196 -19.96 -8.39 -3.59
CA LEU A 196 -18.68 -7.76 -3.88
C LEU A 196 -18.22 -7.00 -2.63
N PRO A 197 -17.16 -7.46 -1.94
CA PRO A 197 -16.68 -6.81 -0.74
C PRO A 197 -16.22 -5.38 -1.02
N LYS A 198 -16.36 -4.50 -0.03
CA LYS A 198 -15.61 -3.25 0.00
C LYS A 198 -14.26 -3.51 0.63
N CYS A 199 -13.23 -2.82 0.16
CA CYS A 199 -11.89 -2.88 0.75
C CYS A 199 -11.43 -1.48 1.11
N VAL A 200 -10.81 -1.35 2.27
CA VAL A 200 -10.15 -0.14 2.75
C VAL A 200 -8.69 -0.49 3.02
N LEU A 201 -7.79 0.32 2.45
CA LEU A 201 -6.37 0.27 2.71
C LEU A 201 -6.08 0.98 4.05
N VAL A 202 -5.22 0.39 4.87
CA VAL A 202 -4.75 0.94 6.14
C VAL A 202 -3.23 0.76 6.26
N ASP A 203 -2.59 1.55 7.12
CA ASP A 203 -1.15 1.47 7.40
C ASP A 203 -0.23 1.92 6.24
N PHE A 204 -0.26 3.23 5.95
CA PHE A 204 0.50 3.87 4.86
C PHE A 204 1.95 4.22 5.24
N GLN A 205 2.53 3.50 6.21
CA GLN A 205 3.82 3.83 6.82
C GLN A 205 5.03 3.71 5.87
N VAL A 206 4.86 3.01 4.75
CA VAL A 206 5.90 2.83 3.72
C VAL A 206 5.49 3.30 2.32
N VAL A 207 4.59 4.29 2.25
CA VAL A 207 4.15 4.89 0.98
C VAL A 207 5.34 5.29 0.10
N ARG A 208 5.27 5.01 -1.20
CA ARG A 208 6.42 5.22 -2.11
C ARG A 208 6.00 5.60 -3.52
N TYR A 209 6.92 6.15 -4.28
CA TYR A 209 6.68 6.65 -5.63
C TYR A 209 7.34 5.76 -6.68
N VAL A 210 6.57 4.81 -7.22
CA VAL A 210 7.06 3.77 -8.14
C VAL A 210 6.01 3.45 -9.20
N PRO A 211 6.31 2.67 -10.25
CA PRO A 211 5.29 2.27 -11.20
C PRO A 211 4.19 1.44 -10.51
N PRO A 212 2.90 1.64 -10.83
CA PRO A 212 1.78 0.98 -10.14
C PRO A 212 1.86 -0.55 -10.24
N MET A 213 2.39 -1.06 -11.35
CA MET A 213 2.58 -2.49 -11.54
C MET A 213 3.55 -3.14 -10.56
N PHE A 214 4.42 -2.37 -9.91
CA PHE A 214 5.26 -2.88 -8.83
C PHE A 214 4.39 -3.32 -7.63
N GLU A 215 3.44 -2.47 -7.23
CA GLU A 215 2.50 -2.75 -6.15
C GLU A 215 1.54 -3.89 -6.51
N ILE A 216 0.96 -3.86 -7.71
CA ILE A 216 0.01 -4.89 -8.15
C ILE A 216 0.70 -6.26 -8.28
N ALA A 217 1.92 -6.32 -8.79
CA ALA A 217 2.67 -7.57 -8.85
C ALA A 217 2.98 -8.11 -7.45
N GLN A 218 3.41 -7.25 -6.52
CA GLN A 218 3.68 -7.63 -5.13
C GLN A 218 2.41 -8.15 -4.46
N PHE A 219 1.31 -7.39 -4.52
CA PHE A 219 0.00 -7.77 -3.99
C PHE A 219 -0.42 -9.16 -4.47
N MET A 220 -0.41 -9.37 -5.80
CA MET A 220 -0.83 -10.64 -6.39
C MET A 220 0.05 -11.80 -5.93
N HIS A 221 1.37 -11.60 -5.79
CA HIS A 221 2.28 -12.68 -5.41
C HIS A 221 2.23 -13.05 -3.93
N ILE A 222 1.97 -12.08 -3.04
CA ILE A 222 1.98 -12.33 -1.58
C ILE A 222 0.61 -12.67 -0.99
N THR A 223 -0.48 -12.30 -1.68
CA THR A 223 -1.85 -12.52 -1.19
C THR A 223 -2.64 -13.59 -1.95
N THR A 224 -2.09 -14.17 -3.02
CA THR A 224 -2.78 -15.23 -3.79
C THR A 224 -1.94 -16.49 -3.94
N GLY A 225 -2.60 -17.61 -4.26
CA GLY A 225 -1.95 -18.87 -4.59
C GLY A 225 -1.44 -18.92 -6.04
N ARG A 226 -0.49 -19.82 -6.32
CA ARG A 226 0.06 -20.05 -7.67
C ARG A 226 -1.03 -20.42 -8.68
N GLU A 227 -1.94 -21.31 -8.31
CA GLU A 227 -3.02 -21.77 -9.21
C GLU A 227 -4.02 -20.65 -9.51
N PHE A 228 -4.32 -19.79 -8.53
CA PHE A 228 -5.12 -18.60 -8.75
C PHE A 228 -4.48 -17.69 -9.81
N ARG A 229 -3.18 -17.39 -9.70
CA ARG A 229 -2.48 -16.55 -10.68
C ARG A 229 -2.50 -17.16 -12.08
N LYS A 230 -2.20 -18.45 -12.22
CA LYS A 230 -2.25 -19.14 -13.52
C LYS A 230 -3.60 -19.00 -14.23
N GLN A 231 -4.68 -19.06 -13.46
CA GLN A 231 -6.04 -19.07 -14.01
C GLN A 231 -6.60 -17.66 -14.20
N ARG A 232 -6.29 -16.73 -13.29
CA ARG A 232 -7.03 -15.47 -13.14
C ARG A 232 -6.19 -14.20 -13.24
N GLU A 233 -4.85 -14.28 -13.33
CA GLU A 233 -3.98 -13.09 -13.32
C GLU A 233 -4.36 -12.07 -14.40
N THR A 234 -4.50 -12.51 -15.66
CA THR A 234 -4.92 -11.63 -16.77
C THR A 234 -6.26 -10.94 -16.48
N GLU A 235 -7.22 -11.66 -15.91
CA GLU A 235 -8.53 -11.12 -15.58
C GLU A 235 -8.46 -10.11 -14.42
N MET A 236 -7.64 -10.38 -13.41
CA MET A 236 -7.40 -9.47 -12.28
C MET A 236 -6.70 -8.20 -12.73
N LEU A 237 -5.68 -8.31 -13.60
CA LEU A 237 -5.00 -7.16 -14.17
C LEU A 237 -5.93 -6.33 -15.04
N LYS A 238 -6.80 -6.97 -15.83
CA LYS A 238 -7.84 -6.28 -16.58
C LYS A 238 -8.81 -5.55 -15.65
N HIS A 239 -9.30 -6.21 -14.59
CA HIS A 239 -10.17 -5.58 -13.59
C HIS A 239 -9.54 -4.34 -12.97
N TYR A 240 -8.28 -4.43 -12.54
CA TYR A 240 -7.51 -3.30 -12.04
C TYR A 240 -7.42 -2.16 -13.06
N HIS A 241 -7.07 -2.49 -14.31
CA HIS A 241 -6.94 -1.52 -15.39
C HIS A 241 -8.28 -0.82 -15.69
N ASP A 242 -9.36 -1.58 -15.79
CA ASP A 242 -10.69 -1.07 -16.10
C ASP A 242 -11.16 -0.10 -15.00
N VAL A 243 -10.92 -0.42 -13.72
CA VAL A 243 -11.22 0.50 -12.61
C VAL A 243 -10.36 1.75 -12.68
N LEU A 244 -9.04 1.63 -12.91
CA LEU A 244 -8.14 2.78 -13.03
C LEU A 244 -8.60 3.72 -14.16
N TYR A 245 -8.89 3.14 -15.33
CA TYR A 245 -9.28 3.86 -16.54
C TYR A 245 -10.60 4.61 -16.38
N GLN A 246 -11.57 4.07 -15.63
CA GLN A 246 -12.83 4.77 -15.30
C GLN A 246 -12.58 6.13 -14.64
N TYR A 247 -11.61 6.24 -13.72
CA TYR A 247 -11.30 7.52 -13.08
C TYR A 247 -10.50 8.46 -13.99
N GLU A 248 -9.74 7.94 -14.96
CA GLU A 248 -9.05 8.78 -15.95
C GLU A 248 -10.03 9.39 -16.96
N GLU A 249 -11.04 8.63 -17.42
CA GLU A 249 -12.04 9.10 -18.38
C GLU A 249 -13.07 10.08 -17.79
N MET A 250 -13.41 9.96 -16.49
CA MET A 250 -14.38 10.83 -15.82
C MET A 250 -14.02 12.34 -15.87
N LYS A 251 -12.81 12.72 -16.30
CA LYS A 251 -12.45 14.12 -16.58
C LYS A 251 -12.38 14.51 -18.06
N ILE A 252 -12.40 13.57 -19.00
CA ILE A 252 -12.48 13.89 -20.44
C ILE A 252 -13.91 14.35 -20.79
N VAL A 253 -14.92 13.81 -20.09
CA VAL A 253 -16.34 14.12 -20.32
C VAL A 253 -16.83 15.30 -19.45
N GLY A 254 -15.97 15.84 -18.57
CA GLY A 254 -16.30 16.90 -17.61
C GLY A 254 -15.68 18.25 -17.95
N VAL A 255 -15.80 18.71 -19.20
CA VAL A 255 -15.61 20.11 -19.61
C VAL A 255 -16.95 20.83 -19.62
#